data_AF-A0A6I4MV45-F1
#
_entry.id   AF-A0A6I4MV45-F1
#
_cell.length_a   1.000
_cell.length_b   1.000
_cell.length_c   1.000
_cell.angle_alpha   90.00
_cell.angle_beta   90.00
_cell.angle_gamma   90.00
#
_symmetry.space_group_name_H-M   'P 1'
#
loop_
_entity.id
_entity.type
_entity.pdbx_description
1 polymer ?
#
loop_
_entity_poly.entity_id
_entity_poly.type
_entity_poly.pdbx_seq_one_letter_code
_entity_poly.pdbx_strand_id
1 'polypeptide(L)'
;MTPDMTAIDLRRRTDRHALKRRTDEGSVSVFAVIITLVVVVFFGAVVDFEQVLEARQDAGTAAQEAARAGAGHVDLEHAYAGGRFIVDQATALRAAREYLRTGGYTGTASPVGARAIRVQVSITRRALFLNVIGLATLRADATATADLTTGIEGPSRT
;
A
#
# COMPACT_ATOMS: atom_id res chain seq x y z
N MET A 1 67.14 62.62 -13.33
CA MET A 1 67.79 61.84 -12.25
C MET A 1 66.71 60.96 -11.63
N THR A 2 67.09 59.73 -11.30
CA THR A 2 66.35 58.46 -11.18
C THR A 2 65.13 58.40 -10.22
N PRO A 3 64.21 57.42 -10.43
CA PRO A 3 62.93 57.30 -9.73
C PRO A 3 63.07 56.65 -8.35
N ASP A 4 62.21 57.01 -7.40
CA ASP A 4 61.94 56.15 -6.24
C ASP A 4 60.64 55.38 -6.49
N MET A 5 60.80 54.06 -6.58
CA MET A 5 59.84 53.11 -7.12
C MET A 5 59.44 52.10 -6.04
N THR A 6 59.27 52.56 -4.80
CA THR A 6 59.12 51.69 -3.63
C THR A 6 57.80 51.92 -2.89
N ALA A 7 56.68 51.79 -3.60
CA ALA A 7 55.36 51.74 -2.96
C ALA A 7 54.40 50.83 -3.74
N ILE A 8 54.86 49.64 -4.12
CA ILE A 8 53.98 48.64 -4.73
C ILE A 8 54.23 47.31 -4.01
N ASP A 9 53.15 46.80 -3.41
CA ASP A 9 52.88 45.39 -3.12
C ASP A 9 53.06 44.84 -1.68
N LEU A 10 52.28 45.34 -0.73
CA LEU A 10 52.06 44.64 0.54
C LEU A 10 50.59 44.45 0.95
N ARG A 11 49.63 44.64 0.02
CA ARG A 11 48.18 44.58 0.36
C ARG A 11 47.37 43.52 -0.37
N ARG A 12 48.00 42.63 -1.16
CA ARG A 12 47.30 41.59 -1.96
C ARG A 12 47.51 40.14 -1.51
N ARG A 13 47.84 39.88 -0.24
CA ARG A 13 48.09 38.49 0.23
C ARG A 13 47.02 37.90 1.16
N THR A 14 46.06 38.67 1.67
CA THR A 14 45.10 38.17 2.66
C THR A 14 43.76 37.69 2.09
N ASP A 15 43.40 38.04 0.85
CA ASP A 15 42.04 37.77 0.35
C ASP A 15 41.85 36.38 -0.30
N ARG A 16 42.93 35.63 -0.54
CA ARG A 16 42.84 34.31 -1.19
C ARG A 16 42.40 33.18 -0.27
N HIS A 17 42.39 33.39 1.05
CA HIS A 17 42.01 32.34 2.02
C HIS A 17 40.51 32.35 2.39
N ALA A 18 39.82 33.48 2.27
CA ALA A 18 38.39 33.57 2.59
C ALA A 18 37.49 32.88 1.54
N LEU A 19 37.91 32.87 0.27
CA LEU A 19 37.16 32.21 -0.80
C LEU A 19 37.24 30.68 -0.72
N LYS A 20 38.34 30.12 -0.18
CA LYS A 20 38.54 28.67 -0.09
C LYS A 20 37.72 28.02 1.03
N ARG A 21 37.53 28.71 2.17
CA ARG A 21 36.69 28.21 3.27
C ARG A 21 35.20 28.13 2.90
N ARG A 22 34.69 29.09 2.12
CA ARG A 22 33.28 29.10 1.69
C ARG A 22 32.92 28.00 0.71
N THR A 23 33.86 27.59 -0.15
CA THR A 23 33.61 26.49 -1.09
C THR A 23 33.56 25.13 -0.38
N ASP A 24 34.43 24.90 0.61
CA ASP A 24 34.40 23.67 1.40
C ASP A 24 33.18 23.62 2.35
N GLU A 25 32.83 24.73 3.03
CA GLU A 25 31.61 24.79 3.86
C GLU A 25 30.32 24.68 3.04
N GLY A 26 30.28 25.27 1.85
CA GLY A 26 29.15 25.15 0.92
C GLY A 26 28.99 23.73 0.37
N SER A 27 30.11 23.08 0.01
CA SER A 27 30.15 21.68 -0.41
C SER A 27 29.65 20.73 0.69
N VAL A 28 30.16 20.90 1.91
CA VAL A 28 29.75 20.11 3.08
C VAL A 28 28.28 20.36 3.43
N SER A 29 27.79 21.60 3.31
CA SER A 29 26.38 21.93 3.55
C SER A 29 25.46 21.29 2.50
N VAL A 30 25.80 21.37 1.21
CA VAL A 30 25.01 20.74 0.14
C VAL A 30 25.00 19.22 0.30
N PHE A 31 26.16 18.62 0.58
CA PHE A 31 26.26 17.19 0.83
C PHE A 31 25.44 16.75 2.05
N ALA A 32 25.52 17.50 3.16
CA ALA A 32 24.74 17.24 4.36
C ALA A 32 23.23 17.37 4.12
N VAL A 33 22.79 18.36 3.32
CA VAL A 33 21.38 18.52 2.93
C VAL A 33 20.91 17.33 2.10
N ILE A 34 21.71 16.86 1.13
CA ILE A 34 21.37 15.70 0.32
C ILE A 34 21.25 14.43 1.20
N ILE A 35 22.21 14.18 2.09
CA ILE A 35 22.15 13.04 3.01
C ILE A 35 20.92 13.13 3.91
N THR A 36 20.63 14.32 4.45
CA THR A 36 19.47 14.53 5.32
C THR A 36 18.18 14.25 4.56
N LEU A 37 18.05 14.72 3.32
CA LEU A 37 16.91 14.43 2.46
C LEU A 37 16.75 12.92 2.25
N VAL A 38 17.84 12.22 1.91
CA VAL A 38 17.84 10.77 1.71
C VAL A 38 17.39 10.04 2.99
N VAL A 39 17.92 10.41 4.16
CA VAL A 39 17.54 9.80 5.44
C VAL A 39 16.06 10.04 5.76
N VAL A 40 15.55 11.25 5.55
CA VAL A 40 14.12 11.57 5.74
C VAL A 40 13.25 10.72 4.82
N VAL A 41 13.66 10.54 3.56
CA VAL A 41 12.95 9.67 2.59
C VAL A 41 12.96 8.21 3.04
N PHE A 42 14.11 7.69 3.49
CA PHE A 42 14.21 6.32 3.98
C PHE A 42 13.34 6.10 5.23
N PHE A 43 13.40 7.01 6.20
CA PHE A 43 12.57 6.93 7.40
C PHE A 43 11.08 6.97 7.03
N GLY A 44 10.72 7.86 6.11
CA GLY A 44 9.38 7.95 5.55
C GLY A 44 8.90 6.66 4.90
N ALA A 45 9.76 6.03 4.11
CA ALA A 45 9.46 4.75 3.46
C ALA A 45 9.23 3.61 4.47
N VAL A 46 9.95 3.60 5.60
CA VAL A 46 9.75 2.60 6.66
C VAL A 46 8.39 2.80 7.35
N VAL A 47 8.00 4.04 7.64
CA VAL A 47 6.68 4.34 8.23
C VAL A 47 5.56 4.04 7.26
N ASP A 48 5.69 4.42 5.99
CA ASP A 48 4.69 4.11 4.97
C ASP A 48 4.61 2.60 4.66
N PHE A 49 5.68 1.83 4.91
CA PHE A 49 5.65 0.36 4.79
C PHE A 49 4.70 -0.30 5.81
N GLU A 50 4.61 0.25 7.03
CA GLU A 50 3.67 -0.21 8.06
C GLU A 50 2.22 -0.10 7.57
N GLN A 51 1.87 1.05 6.99
CA GLN A 51 0.54 1.33 6.46
C GLN A 51 0.16 0.39 5.29
N VAL A 52 1.13 0.00 4.46
CA VAL A 52 0.91 -0.95 3.37
C VAL A 52 0.60 -2.35 3.92
N LEU A 53 1.28 -2.76 4.98
CA LEU A 53 1.06 -4.07 5.58
C LEU A 53 -0.33 -4.15 6.23
N GLU A 54 -0.73 -3.10 6.96
CA GLU A 54 -2.08 -2.98 7.52
C GLU A 54 -3.14 -3.02 6.41
N ALA A 55 -2.98 -2.21 5.35
CA ALA A 55 -3.92 -2.19 4.23
C ALA A 55 -4.03 -3.55 3.51
N ARG A 56 -2.95 -4.33 3.46
CA ARG A 56 -2.97 -5.71 2.92
C ARG A 56 -3.73 -6.66 3.84
N GLN A 57 -3.55 -6.55 5.15
CA GLN A 57 -4.26 -7.37 6.13
C GLN A 57 -5.76 -7.08 6.09
N ASP A 58 -6.14 -5.79 6.08
CA ASP A 58 -7.54 -5.37 5.98
C ASP A 58 -8.20 -5.86 4.68
N ALA A 59 -7.51 -5.70 3.54
CA ALA A 59 -8.02 -6.19 2.26
C ALA A 59 -8.19 -7.72 2.27
N GLY A 60 -7.28 -8.43 2.93
CA GLY A 60 -7.36 -9.88 3.11
C GLY A 60 -8.56 -10.30 3.95
N THR A 61 -8.75 -9.68 5.11
CA THR A 61 -9.88 -9.91 6.00
C THR A 61 -11.20 -9.63 5.29
N ALA A 62 -11.31 -8.46 4.64
CA ALA A 62 -12.51 -8.09 3.89
C ALA A 62 -12.82 -9.06 2.74
N ALA A 63 -11.80 -9.50 2.00
CA ALA A 63 -11.98 -10.50 0.95
C ALA A 63 -12.45 -11.84 1.51
N GLN A 64 -11.88 -12.30 2.61
CA GLN A 64 -12.26 -13.56 3.27
C GLN A 64 -13.69 -13.50 3.81
N GLU A 65 -14.06 -12.42 4.48
CA GLU A 65 -15.41 -12.24 5.03
C GLU A 65 -16.46 -12.12 3.93
N ALA A 66 -16.17 -11.38 2.85
CA ALA A 66 -17.04 -11.33 1.68
C ALA A 66 -17.22 -12.70 1.02
N ALA A 67 -16.15 -13.48 0.92
CA ALA A 67 -16.19 -14.83 0.36
C ALA A 67 -17.00 -15.78 1.27
N ARG A 68 -16.82 -15.68 2.60
CA ARG A 68 -17.61 -16.42 3.60
C ARG A 68 -19.10 -16.03 3.57
N ALA A 69 -19.41 -14.74 3.47
CA ALA A 69 -20.78 -14.26 3.33
C ALA A 69 -21.41 -14.82 2.05
N GLY A 70 -20.67 -14.84 0.94
CA GLY A 70 -21.09 -15.49 -0.29
C GLY A 70 -21.40 -16.98 -0.12
N ALA A 71 -20.52 -17.73 0.57
CA ALA A 71 -20.72 -19.16 0.80
C ALA A 71 -21.88 -19.46 1.76
N GLY A 72 -22.07 -18.67 2.82
CA GLY A 72 -23.10 -18.90 3.84
C GLY A 72 -24.54 -18.79 3.33
N HIS A 73 -24.77 -18.06 2.23
CA HIS A 73 -26.10 -17.92 1.63
C HIS A 73 -26.46 -19.03 0.63
N VAL A 74 -25.51 -19.87 0.23
CA VAL A 74 -25.74 -20.90 -0.80
C VAL A 74 -26.38 -22.18 -0.25
N ASP A 75 -26.35 -22.40 1.06
CA ASP A 75 -26.70 -23.70 1.65
C ASP A 75 -28.11 -23.78 2.29
N LEU A 76 -28.89 -22.70 2.33
CA LEU A 76 -30.16 -22.70 3.09
C LEU A 76 -31.43 -22.58 2.24
N GLU A 77 -31.43 -21.83 1.13
CA GLU A 77 -32.69 -21.58 0.39
C GLU A 77 -33.01 -22.61 -0.70
N HIS A 78 -32.01 -23.32 -1.25
CA HIS A 78 -32.20 -24.17 -2.43
C HIS A 78 -31.78 -25.64 -2.25
N ALA A 79 -31.21 -26.01 -1.10
CA ALA A 79 -30.69 -27.36 -0.86
C ALA A 79 -31.78 -28.45 -0.68
N TYR A 80 -33.05 -28.07 -0.46
CA TYR A 80 -34.13 -29.02 -0.16
C TYR A 80 -35.13 -29.29 -1.30
N ALA A 81 -35.09 -28.54 -2.40
CA ALA A 81 -36.02 -28.73 -3.51
C ALA A 81 -35.47 -29.70 -4.58
N GLY A 82 -35.58 -31.01 -4.35
CA GLY A 82 -35.62 -31.99 -5.46
C GLY A 82 -34.39 -32.88 -5.68
N GLY A 83 -33.54 -33.09 -4.68
CA GLY A 83 -32.55 -34.19 -4.71
C GLY A 83 -31.34 -33.99 -5.62
N ARG A 84 -31.03 -32.74 -6.02
CA ARG A 84 -29.80 -32.39 -6.73
C ARG A 84 -29.20 -31.14 -6.10
N PHE A 85 -28.00 -31.26 -5.55
CA PHE A 85 -27.25 -30.17 -4.91
C PHE A 85 -26.82 -29.15 -5.97
N ILE A 86 -27.71 -28.23 -6.33
CA ILE A 86 -27.41 -27.12 -7.26
C ILE A 86 -26.95 -25.95 -6.41
N VAL A 87 -25.62 -25.80 -6.34
CA VAL A 87 -24.94 -24.62 -5.80
C VAL A 87 -25.41 -23.38 -6.59
N ASP A 88 -26.19 -22.48 -5.96
CA ASP A 88 -26.57 -21.20 -6.57
C ASP A 88 -25.42 -20.18 -6.47
N GLN A 89 -24.49 -20.30 -7.42
CA GLN A 89 -23.34 -19.40 -7.54
C GLN A 89 -23.76 -17.93 -7.77
N ALA A 90 -24.93 -17.67 -8.36
CA ALA A 90 -25.40 -16.30 -8.59
C ALA A 90 -25.81 -15.63 -7.28
N THR A 91 -26.47 -16.36 -6.37
CA THR A 91 -26.78 -15.89 -5.02
C THR A 91 -25.52 -15.66 -4.20
N ALA A 92 -24.53 -16.56 -4.28
CA ALA A 92 -23.23 -16.39 -3.64
C ALA A 92 -22.53 -15.08 -4.04
N LEU A 93 -22.52 -14.81 -5.36
CA LEU A 93 -21.91 -13.59 -5.91
C LEU A 93 -22.67 -12.33 -5.51
N ARG A 94 -24.01 -12.38 -5.41
CA ARG A 94 -24.82 -11.25 -4.92
C ARG A 94 -24.50 -10.95 -3.47
N ALA A 95 -24.48 -11.96 -2.61
CA ALA A 95 -24.16 -11.80 -1.19
C ALA A 95 -22.73 -11.25 -0.97
N ALA A 96 -21.74 -11.78 -1.69
CA ALA A 96 -20.37 -11.27 -1.62
C ALA A 96 -20.27 -9.80 -2.08
N ARG A 97 -20.95 -9.42 -3.16
CA ARG A 97 -20.99 -8.02 -3.63
C ARG A 97 -21.69 -7.09 -2.64
N GLU A 98 -22.77 -7.57 -2.02
CA GLU A 98 -23.49 -6.79 -1.01
C GLU A 98 -22.65 -6.55 0.24
N TYR A 99 -21.87 -7.54 0.68
CA TYR A 99 -20.89 -7.37 1.74
C TYR A 99 -19.87 -6.26 1.42
N LEU A 100 -19.30 -6.29 0.22
CA LEU A 100 -18.34 -5.26 -0.20
C LEU A 100 -18.98 -3.87 -0.23
N ARG A 101 -20.20 -3.76 -0.74
CA ARG A 101 -20.95 -2.50 -0.86
C ARG A 101 -21.30 -1.92 0.50
N THR A 102 -21.78 -2.75 1.42
CA THR A 102 -22.18 -2.35 2.79
C THR A 102 -20.97 -1.99 3.65
N GLY A 103 -19.86 -2.71 3.50
CA GLY A 103 -18.58 -2.40 4.16
C GLY A 103 -17.81 -1.23 3.54
N GLY A 104 -18.28 -0.65 2.43
CA GLY A 104 -17.60 0.45 1.73
C GLY A 104 -16.28 0.04 1.07
N TYR A 105 -16.05 -1.25 0.85
CA TYR A 105 -14.85 -1.77 0.23
C TYR A 105 -14.89 -1.62 -1.29
N THR A 106 -13.78 -1.22 -1.89
CA THR A 106 -13.62 -1.28 -3.34
C THR A 106 -13.19 -2.69 -3.72
N GLY A 107 -14.02 -3.44 -4.45
CA GLY A 107 -13.72 -4.82 -4.80
C GLY A 107 -14.66 -5.43 -5.82
N THR A 108 -14.35 -6.64 -6.26
CA THR A 108 -15.15 -7.42 -7.20
C THR A 108 -15.32 -8.86 -6.72
N ALA A 109 -16.43 -9.49 -7.09
CA ALA A 109 -16.65 -10.91 -6.89
C ALA A 109 -16.90 -11.59 -8.24
N SER A 110 -16.18 -12.67 -8.52
CA SER A 110 -16.26 -13.42 -9.78
C SER A 110 -16.40 -14.93 -9.55
N PRO A 111 -17.10 -15.65 -10.43
CA PRO A 111 -17.20 -17.10 -10.34
C PRO A 111 -15.86 -17.77 -10.64
N VAL A 112 -15.56 -18.88 -9.95
CA VAL A 112 -14.42 -19.75 -10.23
C VAL A 112 -14.90 -21.18 -10.36
N GLY A 113 -14.90 -21.70 -11.59
CA GLY A 113 -15.52 -22.98 -11.90
C GLY A 113 -17.01 -23.00 -11.56
N ALA A 114 -17.56 -24.19 -11.30
CA ALA A 114 -18.99 -24.36 -11.01
C ALA A 114 -19.35 -24.22 -9.53
N ARG A 115 -18.35 -24.24 -8.64
CA ARG A 115 -18.56 -24.46 -7.20
C ARG A 115 -17.80 -23.51 -6.29
N ALA A 116 -17.12 -22.51 -6.83
CA ALA A 116 -16.41 -21.52 -6.02
C ALA A 116 -16.66 -20.10 -6.51
N ILE A 117 -16.42 -19.14 -5.63
CA ILE A 117 -16.35 -17.71 -5.95
C ILE A 117 -15.02 -17.15 -5.48
N ARG A 118 -14.51 -16.15 -6.20
CA ARG A 118 -13.32 -15.39 -5.86
C ARG A 118 -13.71 -13.94 -5.63
N VAL A 119 -13.30 -13.40 -4.49
CA VAL A 119 -13.47 -12.00 -4.13
C VAL A 119 -12.12 -11.31 -4.13
N GLN A 120 -12.03 -10.16 -4.80
CA GLN A 120 -10.85 -9.32 -4.83
C GLN A 120 -11.19 -7.97 -4.19
N VAL A 121 -10.36 -7.52 -3.26
CA VAL A 121 -10.52 -6.23 -2.56
C VAL A 121 -9.29 -5.38 -2.79
N SER A 122 -9.52 -4.07 -2.94
CA SER A 122 -8.47 -3.08 -3.05
C SER A 122 -8.67 -1.96 -2.05
N ILE A 123 -7.59 -1.60 -1.36
CA ILE A 123 -7.55 -0.52 -0.39
C ILE A 123 -6.50 0.48 -0.83
N THR A 124 -6.87 1.76 -0.84
CA THR A 124 -5.97 2.87 -1.14
C THR A 124 -5.84 3.76 0.09
N ARG A 125 -4.61 3.99 0.57
CA ARG A 125 -4.30 4.88 1.70
C ARG A 125 -3.39 6.01 1.23
N ARG A 126 -3.43 7.18 1.89
CA ARG A 126 -2.50 8.27 1.60
C ARG A 126 -1.13 7.93 2.16
N ALA A 127 -0.08 8.17 1.39
CA ALA A 127 1.28 8.09 1.91
C ALA A 127 1.59 9.38 2.68
N LEU A 128 2.16 9.28 3.87
CA LEU A 128 2.41 10.44 4.71
C LEU A 128 3.76 11.07 4.39
N PHE A 129 4.80 10.25 4.21
CA PHE A 129 6.16 10.73 4.01
C PHE A 129 6.64 10.59 2.57
N LEU A 130 6.19 9.56 1.86
CA LEU A 130 6.38 9.41 0.42
C LEU A 130 5.76 10.57 -0.38
N ASN A 131 4.80 11.30 0.19
CA ASN A 131 4.25 12.51 -0.41
C ASN A 131 5.30 13.63 -0.54
N VAL A 132 6.28 13.70 0.36
CA VAL A 132 7.39 14.68 0.28
C VAL A 132 8.23 14.51 -0.99
N ILE A 133 8.25 13.29 -1.56
CA ILE A 133 8.90 12.97 -2.84
C ILE A 133 7.90 12.75 -3.98
N GLY A 134 6.63 13.14 -3.81
CA GLY A 134 5.59 13.11 -4.86
C GLY A 134 4.80 11.81 -4.97
N LEU A 135 4.97 10.84 -4.07
CA LEU A 135 4.16 9.62 -4.02
C LEU A 135 3.02 9.81 -3.01
N ALA A 136 1.85 10.21 -3.49
CA ALA A 136 0.73 10.62 -2.62
C ALA A 136 -0.10 9.45 -2.06
N THR A 137 -0.07 8.27 -2.69
CA THR A 137 -0.98 7.16 -2.38
C THR A 137 -0.31 5.80 -2.43
N LEU A 138 -0.71 4.92 -1.52
CA LEU A 138 -0.33 3.52 -1.43
C LEU A 138 -1.55 2.67 -1.74
N ARG A 139 -1.39 1.64 -2.58
CA ARG A 139 -2.45 0.71 -2.96
C ARG A 139 -2.08 -0.71 -2.53
N ALA A 140 -3.03 -1.39 -1.90
CA ALA A 140 -2.95 -2.79 -1.53
C ALA A 140 -4.12 -3.55 -2.13
N ASP A 141 -3.84 -4.72 -2.71
CA ASP A 141 -4.85 -5.62 -3.28
C ASP A 141 -4.75 -6.98 -2.60
N ALA A 142 -5.89 -7.61 -2.33
CA ALA A 142 -5.98 -8.95 -1.76
C ALA A 142 -7.10 -9.75 -2.43
N THR A 143 -7.03 -11.08 -2.32
CA THR A 143 -8.00 -11.98 -2.95
C THR A 143 -8.28 -13.16 -2.03
N ALA A 144 -9.54 -13.56 -1.94
CA ALA A 144 -9.99 -14.76 -1.24
C ALA A 144 -10.89 -15.59 -2.15
N THR A 145 -10.88 -16.91 -1.97
CA THR A 145 -11.76 -17.84 -2.69
C THR A 145 -12.56 -18.62 -1.68
N ALA A 146 -13.86 -18.79 -1.92
CA ALA A 146 -14.73 -19.64 -1.12
C ALA A 146 -15.29 -20.77 -1.99
N ASP A 147 -15.24 -21.99 -1.46
CA ASP A 147 -15.93 -23.14 -2.00
C ASP A 147 -17.37 -23.14 -1.48
N LEU A 148 -18.32 -23.38 -2.35
CA LEU A 148 -19.75 -23.32 -2.08
C LEU A 148 -20.34 -24.70 -1.75
N THR A 149 -19.50 -25.73 -1.60
CA THR A 149 -19.92 -27.10 -1.28
C THR A 149 -19.84 -27.47 0.20
N THR A 150 -19.21 -26.66 1.03
CA THR A 150 -18.97 -26.94 2.45
C THR A 150 -19.85 -26.06 3.34
N GLY A 151 -21.16 -26.24 3.18
CA GLY A 151 -22.09 -26.01 4.27
C GLY A 151 -21.95 -27.14 5.29
N ILE A 152 -21.75 -26.79 6.55
CA ILE A 152 -21.52 -27.69 7.68
C ILE A 152 -22.53 -28.86 7.78
N GLU A 153 -22.15 -30.05 7.32
CA GLU A 153 -22.69 -31.30 7.89
C GLU A 153 -22.19 -31.41 9.33
N GLY A 154 -23.04 -31.07 10.31
CA GLY A 154 -22.78 -31.38 11.71
C GLY A 154 -22.58 -32.90 11.87
N PRO A 155 -21.70 -33.36 12.77
CA PRO A 155 -21.45 -34.79 12.94
C PRO A 155 -22.75 -35.50 13.29
N SER A 156 -23.19 -36.38 12.39
CA SER A 156 -24.28 -37.32 12.62
C SER A 156 -23.88 -38.26 13.75
N ARG A 157 -24.32 -37.92 14.97
CA ARG A 157 -24.31 -38.86 16.09
C ARG A 157 -25.45 -39.86 15.89
N THR A 158 -25.09 -41.06 15.44
CA THR A 158 -25.85 -42.30 15.69
C THR A 158 -25.77 -42.69 17.15
#